data_AF-A0AAN3BQ33-F1
#
_entry.id   AF-A0AAN3BQ33-F1
#
_cell.length_a   1.000
_cell.length_b   1.000
_cell.length_c   1.000
_cell.angle_alpha   90.00
_cell.angle_beta   90.00
_cell.angle_gamma   90.00
#
_symmetry.space_group_name_H-M   'P 1'
#
loop_
_entity.id
_entity.type
_entity.pdbx_description
1 polymer ?
#
loop_
_entity_poly.entity_id
_entity_poly.type
_entity_poly.pdbx_seq_one_letter_code
_entity_poly.pdbx_strand_id
1 'polypeptide(L)'
;MKKTRKTILISVATVLLISLLSLNTTYATAKNVVHEGSSGPGLAGGGGMRVKPGGGSAKPKPKAKPKPTTAQAYNTAKSKGTKTASHSNVAKSTKTKSLPYKSSKPYSSKDFYDGKKLKQRRYYDKNGKAQMDIDYTNHGNAKLHPKVPHRHNFNSKGVRGKDY
;
A
#
# COMPACT_ATOMS: atom_id res chain seq x y z
N MET A 1 -60.91 -22.76 -19.88
CA MET A 1 -60.78 -21.82 -18.73
C MET A 1 -59.36 -21.26 -18.71
N LYS A 2 -59.15 -20.00 -19.12
CA LYS A 2 -57.82 -19.37 -19.23
C LYS A 2 -57.52 -18.61 -17.93
N LYS A 3 -56.52 -19.05 -17.15
CA LYS A 3 -56.05 -18.32 -15.95
C LYS A 3 -54.90 -17.38 -16.34
N THR A 4 -55.19 -16.09 -16.40
CA THR A 4 -54.20 -15.01 -16.48
C THR A 4 -53.59 -14.76 -15.10
N ARG A 5 -52.26 -14.83 -14.99
CA ARG A 5 -51.53 -14.40 -13.78
C ARG A 5 -51.02 -12.98 -14.03
N LYS A 6 -51.45 -12.05 -13.16
CA LYS A 6 -51.05 -10.65 -13.14
C LYS A 6 -49.57 -10.54 -12.75
N THR A 7 -48.79 -9.85 -13.56
CA THR A 7 -47.44 -9.36 -13.28
C THR A 7 -47.52 -8.26 -12.23
N ILE A 8 -46.84 -8.43 -11.09
CA ILE A 8 -46.64 -7.38 -10.10
C ILE A 8 -45.31 -6.70 -10.43
N LEU A 9 -45.39 -5.49 -10.99
CA LEU A 9 -44.29 -4.53 -11.08
C LEU A 9 -44.16 -3.84 -9.73
N ILE A 10 -43.05 -4.04 -9.01
CA ILE A 10 -42.70 -3.20 -7.85
C ILE A 10 -41.66 -2.19 -8.29
N SER A 11 -42.11 -0.94 -8.29
CA SER A 11 -41.40 0.29 -8.61
C SER A 11 -40.38 0.67 -7.53
N VAL A 12 -39.20 1.07 -8.00
CA VAL A 12 -38.39 2.26 -7.64
C VAL A 12 -38.44 2.80 -6.21
N ALA A 13 -37.23 2.94 -5.66
CA ALA A 13 -36.77 3.90 -4.64
C ALA A 13 -37.23 3.70 -3.18
N THR A 14 -36.28 3.27 -2.35
CA THR A 14 -35.98 3.88 -1.03
C THR A 14 -34.57 3.45 -0.61
N VAL A 15 -33.59 4.36 -0.69
CA VAL A 15 -32.98 5.07 0.47
C VAL A 15 -32.19 4.13 1.40
N LEU A 16 -30.85 4.17 1.30
CA LEU A 16 -30.04 4.47 2.50
C LEU A 16 -28.62 4.92 2.11
N LEU A 17 -28.43 6.22 2.26
CA LEU A 17 -27.18 6.95 2.27
C LEU A 17 -26.36 6.47 3.49
N ILE A 18 -25.27 5.72 3.28
CA ILE A 18 -24.37 5.35 4.38
C ILE A 18 -23.15 6.26 4.36
N SER A 19 -23.12 7.05 5.43
CA SER A 19 -22.15 8.04 5.89
C SER A 19 -20.68 7.69 5.65
N LEU A 20 -19.95 8.65 5.06
CA LEU A 20 -18.50 8.71 5.07
C LEU A 20 -18.02 9.13 6.47
N LEU A 21 -17.55 8.18 7.28
CA LEU A 21 -16.67 8.51 8.40
C LEU A 21 -15.24 8.70 7.87
N SER A 22 -14.80 9.95 7.81
CA SER A 22 -13.41 10.35 7.70
C SER A 22 -12.70 10.11 9.04
N LEU A 23 -11.86 9.07 9.12
CA LEU A 23 -10.88 8.95 10.20
C LEU A 23 -9.68 9.84 9.87
N ASN A 24 -9.56 10.96 10.59
CA ASN A 24 -8.32 11.70 10.73
C ASN A 24 -7.44 10.97 11.76
N THR A 25 -6.54 10.11 11.30
CA THR A 25 -5.45 9.61 12.16
C THR A 25 -4.29 10.59 12.11
N THR A 26 -4.10 11.30 13.21
CA THR A 26 -2.85 11.97 13.56
C THR A 26 -1.78 10.92 13.85
N TYR A 27 -0.72 10.88 13.06
CA TYR A 27 0.49 10.14 13.44
C TYR A 27 1.49 11.10 14.05
N ALA A 28 1.80 10.85 15.32
CA ALA A 28 2.81 11.53 16.10
C ALA A 28 4.21 11.36 15.50
N THR A 29 4.98 12.43 15.64
CA THR A 29 6.36 12.65 15.25
C THR A 29 7.31 11.59 15.84
N ALA A 30 7.91 10.76 14.99
CA ALA A 30 9.10 9.98 15.36
C ALA A 30 10.35 10.85 15.09
N LYS A 31 11.08 11.12 16.17
CA LYS A 31 12.31 11.90 16.22
C LYS A 31 13.42 11.14 15.49
N ASN A 32 14.04 11.79 14.51
CA ASN A 32 15.31 11.30 13.94
C ASN A 32 16.40 11.52 15.00
N VAL A 33 16.85 10.44 15.63
CA VAL A 33 18.10 10.44 16.39
C VAL A 33 19.22 10.28 15.37
N VAL A 34 19.86 11.40 15.03
CA VAL A 34 21.16 11.39 14.35
C VAL A 34 22.19 11.21 15.46
N HIS A 35 22.94 10.11 15.35
CA HIS A 35 24.11 9.83 16.17
C HIS A 35 25.27 10.63 15.58
N GLU A 36 25.51 11.84 16.11
CA GLU A 36 26.72 12.60 15.85
C GLU A 36 27.77 12.21 16.90
N GLY A 37 28.88 11.69 16.40
CA GLY A 37 29.99 11.25 17.22
C GLY A 37 30.88 12.39 17.71
N SER A 38 31.54 12.08 18.82
CA SER A 38 32.90 12.48 19.17
C SER A 38 33.18 13.94 19.50
N SER A 39 33.22 14.17 20.81
CA SER A 39 33.86 15.23 21.56
C SER A 39 35.31 15.53 21.18
N GLY A 40 35.67 16.81 21.25
CA GLY A 40 37.06 17.31 21.34
C GLY A 40 37.04 18.80 21.73
N PRO A 41 37.71 19.23 22.81
CA PRO A 41 37.52 20.55 23.40
C PRO A 41 38.44 21.61 22.78
N GLY A 42 37.88 22.78 22.49
CA GLY A 42 38.59 23.95 21.96
C GLY A 42 38.37 25.18 22.83
N LEU A 43 39.47 25.76 23.29
CA LEU A 43 39.63 26.82 24.28
C LEU A 43 39.05 28.19 23.88
N ALA A 44 38.64 28.92 24.93
CA ALA A 44 38.87 30.34 25.23
C ALA A 44 38.47 31.45 24.23
N GLY A 45 37.89 32.52 24.80
CA GLY A 45 38.00 33.86 24.22
C GLY A 45 36.73 34.69 24.31
N GLY A 46 36.57 35.45 25.40
CA GLY A 46 35.59 36.53 25.48
C GLY A 46 35.91 37.66 24.49
N GLY A 47 34.86 38.30 24.00
CA GLY A 47 34.96 39.47 23.13
C GLY A 47 33.58 39.89 22.64
N GLY A 48 32.93 40.78 23.39
CA GLY A 48 31.64 41.35 23.02
C GLY A 48 31.72 42.12 21.71
N MET A 49 31.05 41.62 20.68
CA MET A 49 30.81 42.36 19.45
C MET A 49 29.35 42.81 19.40
N ARG A 50 29.15 44.14 19.41
CA ARG A 50 27.86 44.81 19.30
C ARG A 50 27.25 44.50 17.92
N VAL A 51 26.14 43.78 17.89
CA VAL A 51 25.37 43.55 16.65
C VAL A 51 24.38 44.70 16.42
N LYS A 52 24.57 45.38 15.30
CA LYS A 52 23.61 46.31 14.67
C LYS A 52 22.38 45.50 14.19
N PRO A 53 21.14 46.01 14.27
CA PRO A 53 19.96 45.26 13.82
C PRO A 53 19.96 45.20 12.27
N GLY A 54 20.53 44.13 11.73
CA GLY A 54 20.46 43.78 10.31
C GLY A 54 19.11 43.17 9.99
N GLY A 55 18.50 43.65 8.90
CA GLY A 55 17.14 43.35 8.46
C GLY A 55 16.78 41.86 8.47
N GLY A 56 15.52 41.60 8.83
CA GLY A 56 14.92 40.28 8.81
C GLY A 56 15.07 39.63 7.45
N SER A 57 16.03 38.73 7.33
CA SER A 57 16.10 37.78 6.23
C SER A 57 14.91 36.84 6.37
N ALA A 58 13.94 36.99 5.47
CA ALA A 58 12.82 36.07 5.37
C ALA A 58 13.36 34.64 5.29
N LYS A 59 12.95 33.80 6.24
CA LYS A 59 13.30 32.38 6.32
C LYS A 59 13.01 31.71 4.97
N PRO A 60 13.99 31.01 4.34
CA PRO A 60 13.77 30.36 3.06
C PRO A 60 12.59 29.39 3.14
N LYS A 61 11.62 29.54 2.24
CA LYS A 61 10.47 28.63 2.12
C LYS A 61 10.99 27.19 1.97
N PRO A 62 10.50 26.20 2.75
CA PRO A 62 10.99 24.83 2.66
C PRO A 62 10.85 24.32 1.22
N LYS A 63 11.97 23.94 0.60
CA LYS A 63 11.96 23.29 -0.72
C LYS A 63 11.08 22.06 -0.63
N ALA A 64 10.10 21.95 -1.52
CA ALA A 64 9.18 20.81 -1.55
C ALA A 64 9.99 19.50 -1.66
N LYS A 65 9.68 18.50 -0.82
CA LYS A 65 10.34 17.19 -0.88
C LYS A 65 10.19 16.61 -2.29
N PRO A 66 11.25 16.01 -2.87
CA PRO A 66 11.16 15.40 -4.19
C PRO A 66 10.08 14.31 -4.19
N LYS A 67 9.31 14.24 -5.28
CA LYS A 67 8.29 13.19 -5.46
C LYS A 67 8.97 11.82 -5.45
N PRO A 68 8.37 10.79 -4.83
CA PRO A 68 8.96 9.46 -4.80
C PRO A 68 9.08 8.88 -6.21
N THR A 69 10.16 8.16 -6.47
CA THR A 69 10.32 7.39 -7.70
C THR A 69 9.31 6.24 -7.78
N THR A 70 9.08 5.70 -8.97
CA THR A 70 8.19 4.54 -9.16
C THR A 70 8.60 3.35 -8.28
N ALA A 71 9.90 3.07 -8.16
CA ALA A 71 10.41 2.00 -7.32
C ALA A 71 10.17 2.27 -5.82
N GLN A 72 10.33 3.51 -5.36
CA GLN A 72 10.05 3.90 -3.97
C GLN A 72 8.55 3.79 -3.65
N ALA A 73 7.69 4.29 -4.54
CA ALA A 73 6.24 4.17 -4.41
C ALA A 73 5.80 2.70 -4.42
N TYR A 74 6.39 1.88 -5.30
CA TYR A 74 6.17 0.44 -5.34
C TYR A 74 6.56 -0.26 -4.04
N ASN A 75 7.76 -0.01 -3.53
CA ASN A 75 8.23 -0.64 -2.28
C ASN A 75 7.37 -0.21 -1.09
N THR A 76 6.94 1.04 -1.07
CA THR A 76 6.01 1.55 -0.06
C THR A 76 4.66 0.83 -0.13
N ALA A 77 4.09 0.69 -1.34
CA ALA A 77 2.83 -0.01 -1.55
C ALA A 77 2.92 -1.49 -1.18
N LYS A 78 4.01 -2.16 -1.59
CA LYS A 78 4.30 -3.57 -1.27
C LYS A 78 4.41 -3.80 0.23
N SER A 79 5.17 -2.95 0.92
CA SER A 79 5.33 -3.00 2.38
C SER A 79 3.99 -2.78 3.09
N LYS A 80 3.26 -1.72 2.75
CA LYS A 80 1.94 -1.40 3.36
C LYS A 80 0.82 -2.33 2.94
N GLY A 81 1.04 -3.16 1.93
CA GLY A 81 0.01 -4.02 1.36
C GLY A 81 -1.08 -3.27 0.59
N THR A 82 -0.79 -2.05 0.10
CA THR A 82 -1.71 -1.25 -0.71
C THR A 82 -1.52 -1.49 -2.20
N LYS A 83 -2.47 -1.05 -3.02
CA LYS A 83 -2.35 -1.07 -4.47
C LYS A 83 -1.19 -0.16 -4.90
N THR A 84 -0.44 -0.61 -5.90
CA THR A 84 0.52 0.23 -6.63
C THR A 84 -0.24 1.18 -7.57
N ALA A 85 0.42 2.21 -8.09
CA ALA A 85 -0.18 3.08 -9.10
C ALA A 85 -0.59 2.30 -10.37
N SER A 86 0.26 1.36 -10.81
CA SER A 86 -0.06 0.42 -11.88
C SER A 86 -0.74 -0.82 -11.29
N HIS A 87 -2.08 -0.84 -11.29
CA HIS A 87 -2.88 -1.89 -10.66
C HIS A 87 -3.93 -2.48 -11.61
N SER A 88 -4.31 -3.74 -11.39
CA SER A 88 -5.39 -4.40 -12.13
C SER A 88 -6.11 -5.44 -11.27
N ASN A 89 -7.34 -5.77 -11.64
CA ASN A 89 -8.14 -6.80 -10.98
C ASN A 89 -8.32 -7.99 -11.92
N VAL A 90 -8.41 -9.18 -11.35
CA VAL A 90 -8.76 -10.42 -12.06
C VAL A 90 -9.79 -11.17 -11.22
N ALA A 91 -10.88 -11.60 -11.86
CA ALA A 91 -11.88 -12.45 -11.23
C ALA A 91 -11.57 -13.93 -11.49
N LYS A 92 -11.88 -14.78 -10.52
CA LYS A 92 -11.86 -16.22 -10.66
C LYS A 92 -12.83 -16.65 -11.74
N SER A 93 -12.38 -17.56 -12.59
CA SER A 93 -13.18 -18.16 -13.65
C SER A 93 -12.86 -19.64 -13.79
N THR A 94 -13.45 -20.32 -14.77
CA THR A 94 -13.03 -21.67 -15.15
C THR A 94 -11.58 -21.69 -15.63
N LYS A 95 -11.15 -20.66 -16.37
CA LYS A 95 -9.80 -20.54 -16.96
C LYS A 95 -8.79 -19.88 -16.01
N THR A 96 -9.25 -19.14 -15.01
CA THR A 96 -8.38 -18.35 -14.13
C THR A 96 -8.60 -18.75 -12.67
N LYS A 97 -7.69 -19.57 -12.16
CA LYS A 97 -7.70 -20.04 -10.76
C LYS A 97 -6.67 -19.36 -9.88
N SER A 98 -5.65 -18.74 -10.49
CA SER A 98 -4.58 -18.03 -9.79
C SER A 98 -4.05 -16.88 -10.65
N LEU A 99 -3.29 -15.99 -10.02
CA LEU A 99 -2.55 -14.95 -10.75
C LEU A 99 -1.34 -15.57 -11.47
N PRO A 100 -0.95 -15.05 -12.64
CA PRO A 100 0.25 -15.51 -13.34
C PRO A 100 1.52 -15.06 -12.60
N TYR A 101 2.61 -15.81 -12.80
CA TYR A 101 3.94 -15.44 -12.29
C TYR A 101 4.50 -14.20 -13.02
N LYS A 102 4.25 -14.07 -14.32
CA LYS A 102 4.69 -12.91 -15.11
C LYS A 102 3.53 -11.94 -15.36
N SER A 103 3.87 -10.67 -15.41
CA SER A 103 3.00 -9.55 -15.78
C SER A 103 3.72 -8.73 -16.84
N SER A 104 2.98 -8.20 -17.81
CA SER A 104 3.53 -7.25 -18.78
C SER A 104 3.81 -5.86 -18.18
N LYS A 105 3.33 -5.59 -16.96
CA LYS A 105 3.52 -4.30 -16.28
C LYS A 105 4.56 -4.41 -15.16
N PRO A 106 5.70 -3.69 -15.24
CA PRO A 106 6.66 -3.63 -14.15
C PRO A 106 6.12 -2.81 -12.97
N TYR A 107 6.67 -3.02 -11.78
CA TYR A 107 6.29 -2.30 -10.54
C TYR A 107 4.78 -2.24 -10.31
N SER A 108 4.08 -3.32 -10.63
CA SER A 108 2.64 -3.38 -10.62
C SER A 108 2.10 -4.28 -9.52
N SER A 109 0.81 -4.17 -9.27
CA SER A 109 0.07 -5.07 -8.40
C SER A 109 -1.18 -5.58 -9.09
N LYS A 110 -1.65 -6.75 -8.67
CA LYS A 110 -2.86 -7.35 -9.21
C LYS A 110 -3.64 -8.02 -8.10
N ASP A 111 -4.94 -7.73 -8.06
CA ASP A 111 -5.86 -8.36 -7.11
C ASP A 111 -6.59 -9.52 -7.78
N PHE A 112 -6.73 -10.61 -7.05
CA PHE A 112 -7.51 -11.78 -7.44
C PHE A 112 -8.77 -11.90 -6.58
N TYR A 113 -9.93 -11.90 -7.23
CA TYR A 113 -11.23 -11.96 -6.58
C TYR A 113 -11.93 -13.28 -6.83
N ASP A 114 -12.59 -13.81 -5.80
CA ASP A 114 -13.57 -14.89 -5.92
C ASP A 114 -14.95 -14.29 -5.61
N GLY A 115 -15.72 -14.02 -6.66
CA GLY A 115 -16.89 -13.15 -6.57
C GLY A 115 -16.51 -11.75 -6.06
N LYS A 116 -17.13 -11.30 -4.96
CA LYS A 116 -16.83 -10.01 -4.32
C LYS A 116 -15.68 -10.08 -3.30
N LYS A 117 -15.13 -11.27 -3.03
CA LYS A 117 -14.10 -11.48 -2.00
C LYS A 117 -12.71 -11.35 -2.60
N LEU A 118 -11.92 -10.41 -2.10
CA LEU A 118 -10.49 -10.34 -2.39
C LEU A 118 -9.79 -11.56 -1.75
N LYS A 119 -9.13 -12.37 -2.59
CA LYS A 119 -8.41 -13.57 -2.16
C LYS A 119 -6.92 -13.31 -1.99
N GLN A 120 -6.33 -12.60 -2.94
CA GLN A 120 -4.90 -12.40 -3.04
C GLN A 120 -4.57 -11.06 -3.69
N ARG A 121 -3.50 -10.41 -3.25
CA ARG A 121 -2.83 -9.31 -3.95
C ARG A 121 -1.40 -9.73 -4.28
N ARG A 122 -1.05 -9.75 -5.57
CA ARG A 122 0.31 -10.03 -6.06
C ARG A 122 1.03 -8.75 -6.45
N TYR A 123 2.31 -8.65 -6.10
CA TYR A 123 3.21 -7.59 -6.54
C TYR A 123 4.22 -8.12 -7.56
N TYR A 124 4.42 -7.37 -8.63
CA TYR A 124 5.36 -7.69 -9.70
C TYR A 124 6.54 -6.70 -9.68
N ASP A 125 7.75 -7.23 -9.79
CA ASP A 125 8.99 -6.47 -9.74
C ASP A 125 9.20 -5.59 -10.99
N LYS A 126 10.40 -5.00 -11.09
CA LYS A 126 10.82 -4.17 -12.23
C LYS A 126 10.82 -4.90 -13.58
N ASN A 127 10.85 -6.24 -13.57
CA ASN A 127 10.84 -7.10 -14.75
C ASN A 127 9.45 -7.73 -14.97
N GLY A 128 8.44 -7.35 -14.18
CA GLY A 128 7.12 -7.95 -14.23
C GLY A 128 7.06 -9.37 -13.65
N LYS A 129 8.06 -9.83 -12.89
CA LYS A 129 8.03 -11.14 -12.21
C LYS A 129 7.38 -11.00 -10.84
N ALA A 130 6.57 -11.99 -10.45
CA ALA A 130 5.96 -11.99 -9.13
C ALA A 130 7.05 -11.97 -8.06
N GLN A 131 6.91 -11.05 -7.12
CA GLN A 131 7.86 -10.88 -6.02
C GLN A 131 7.24 -11.29 -4.68
N MET A 132 5.97 -10.91 -4.46
CA MET A 132 5.29 -11.17 -3.19
C MET A 132 3.78 -11.25 -3.39
N ASP A 133 3.13 -12.14 -2.64
CA ASP A 133 1.70 -12.24 -2.48
C ASP A 133 1.27 -11.87 -1.06
N ILE A 134 0.14 -11.19 -0.94
CA ILE A 134 -0.63 -11.09 0.30
C ILE A 134 -1.91 -11.89 0.09
N ASP A 135 -2.15 -12.88 0.94
CA ASP A 135 -3.42 -13.59 0.93
C ASP A 135 -4.32 -13.11 2.04
N TYR A 136 -5.59 -12.96 1.70
CA TYR A 136 -6.64 -12.51 2.59
C TYR A 136 -7.50 -13.68 3.09
N THR A 137 -7.06 -14.92 2.84
CA THR A 137 -7.76 -16.13 3.28
C THR A 137 -6.77 -17.19 3.70
N ASN A 138 -7.20 -18.12 4.55
CA ASN A 138 -6.41 -19.27 4.98
C ASN A 138 -6.25 -20.37 3.91
N HIS A 139 -6.60 -20.11 2.65
CA HIS A 139 -6.60 -21.10 1.56
C HIS A 139 -7.39 -22.40 1.85
N GLY A 140 -8.36 -22.38 2.77
CA GLY A 140 -9.06 -23.58 3.22
C GLY A 140 -8.22 -24.48 4.13
N ASN A 141 -7.04 -24.02 4.56
CA ASN A 141 -6.13 -24.73 5.46
C ASN A 141 -5.78 -23.84 6.66
N ALA A 142 -6.69 -23.75 7.62
CA ALA A 142 -6.49 -22.94 8.83
C ALA A 142 -5.33 -23.44 9.71
N LYS A 143 -4.94 -24.71 9.61
CA LYS A 143 -3.81 -25.26 10.38
C LYS A 143 -2.47 -24.74 9.86
N LEU A 144 -2.30 -24.69 8.53
CA LEU A 144 -1.08 -24.15 7.92
C LEU A 144 -1.10 -22.62 7.80
N HIS A 145 -2.28 -22.01 7.65
CA HIS A 145 -2.44 -20.56 7.51
C HIS A 145 -3.43 -20.00 8.54
N PRO A 146 -3.08 -20.02 9.85
CA PRO A 146 -3.98 -19.61 10.92
C PRO A 146 -4.21 -18.09 10.96
N LYS A 147 -3.24 -17.30 10.49
CA LYS A 147 -3.30 -15.84 10.49
C LYS A 147 -3.60 -15.31 9.10
N VAL A 148 -4.56 -14.40 9.01
CA VAL A 148 -4.88 -13.69 7.78
C VAL A 148 -4.99 -12.18 8.06
N PRO A 149 -4.49 -11.31 7.17
CA PRO A 149 -3.74 -11.65 5.97
C PRO A 149 -2.31 -12.14 6.28
N HIS A 150 -1.71 -12.94 5.39
CA HIS A 150 -0.32 -13.39 5.49
C HIS A 150 0.41 -13.20 4.15
N ARG A 151 1.74 -13.26 4.17
CA ARG A 151 2.57 -12.92 3.00
C ARG A 151 3.40 -14.09 2.52
N HIS A 152 3.64 -14.15 1.22
CA HIS A 152 4.53 -15.12 0.60
C HIS A 152 5.48 -14.44 -0.38
N ASN A 153 6.76 -14.79 -0.34
CA ASN A 153 7.72 -14.34 -1.33
C ASN A 153 7.88 -15.37 -2.45
N PHE A 154 8.30 -14.91 -3.63
CA PHE A 154 8.71 -15.79 -4.73
C PHE A 154 10.23 -15.87 -4.77
N ASN A 155 10.76 -17.07 -4.98
CA ASN A 155 12.18 -17.23 -5.27
C ASN A 155 12.49 -16.91 -6.74
N SER A 156 13.78 -16.89 -7.10
CA SER A 156 14.25 -16.59 -8.45
C SER A 156 13.69 -17.53 -9.53
N LYS A 157 13.30 -18.76 -9.14
CA LYS A 157 12.70 -19.78 -10.01
C LYS A 157 11.18 -19.60 -10.16
N GLY A 158 10.58 -18.60 -9.50
CA GLY A 158 9.15 -18.36 -9.51
C GLY A 158 8.34 -19.31 -8.64
N VAL A 159 9.01 -20.04 -7.74
CA VAL A 159 8.34 -20.86 -6.73
C VAL A 159 7.96 -19.97 -5.56
N ARG A 160 6.71 -20.12 -5.13
CA ARG A 160 6.13 -19.41 -3.99
C ARG A 160 6.59 -20.05 -2.69
N GLY A 161 7.14 -19.25 -1.79
CA GLY A 161 7.64 -19.69 -0.49
C GLY A 161 6.53 -19.92 0.54
N LYS A 162 6.93 -20.28 1.76
CA LYS A 162 6.05 -20.36 2.94
C LYS A 162 5.54 -18.98 3.36
N ASP A 163 4.49 -18.99 4.17
CA ASP A 163 3.94 -17.78 4.77
C ASP A 163 4.88 -17.17 5.81
N TYR A 164 4.76 -15.85 5.99
CA TYR A 164 5.40 -15.07 7.04
C TYR A 164 4.57 -13.82 7.38
#